data_AF-A0A4Q3JGC9-F1
#
_entry.id   AF-A0A4Q3JGC9-F1
#
_cell.length_a   1.000
_cell.length_b   1.000
_cell.length_c   1.000
_cell.angle_alpha   90.00
_cell.angle_beta   90.00
_cell.angle_gamma   90.00
#
_symmetry.space_group_name_H-M   'P 1'
#
loop_
_entity.id
_entity.type
_entity.pdbx_description
1 polymer ?
#
loop_
_entity_poly.entity_id
_entity_poly.type
_entity_poly.pdbx_seq_one_letter_code
_entity_poly.pdbx_strand_id
1 'polypeptide(L)'
;MTVSPGLRRSLRTGLGALGLSLTLLSGCFDTDRGPSPRPREFYYPTGLVTSPGGRSLFVANSDFDLQYRAGTVQAIDLERLRGLVARLQPPAADGGPGTGQVRCEALGLATNDASDSILYPGACAPIDLDAPPDGQGTLVRNSVNIGAFATDIQVMRQPDTAFPGEQGEAGGPNADGSTRARLLLPVRGDPSLTWIDIDDDTGGNQTFQMACGQGTSGRCDDAHRTGVD
;
A
#
# COMPACT_ATOMS: atom_id res chain seq x y z
N MET A 1 62.85 49.86 46.90
CA MET A 1 61.88 48.79 46.58
C MET A 1 62.14 48.36 45.14
N THR A 2 63.20 47.56 44.95
CA THR A 2 63.15 46.11 44.65
C THR A 2 62.65 45.81 43.23
N VAL A 3 63.62 45.77 42.31
CA VAL A 3 63.55 45.17 40.98
C VAL A 3 63.66 43.64 41.17
N SER A 4 62.72 42.88 40.61
CA SER A 4 62.79 41.41 40.54
C SER A 4 62.91 40.96 39.07
N PRO A 5 63.83 40.02 38.75
CA PRO A 5 64.09 39.58 37.38
C PRO A 5 63.36 38.28 37.02
N GLY A 6 63.06 38.14 35.73
CA GLY A 6 63.19 36.88 34.98
C GLY A 6 62.05 35.86 35.06
N LEU A 7 61.42 35.61 33.91
CA LEU A 7 61.27 34.23 33.42
C LEU A 7 61.21 34.20 31.89
N ARG A 8 62.18 33.50 31.30
CA ARG A 8 62.32 33.22 29.87
C ARG A 8 61.65 31.88 29.53
N ARG A 9 61.20 31.77 28.27
CA ARG A 9 60.86 30.55 27.48
C ARG A 9 59.54 29.87 27.92
N SER A 10 58.66 29.42 27.03
CA SER A 10 58.90 28.77 25.74
C SER A 10 57.70 28.98 24.81
N LEU A 11 57.97 29.39 23.57
CA LEU A 11 57.08 29.07 22.44
C LEU A 11 56.94 27.54 22.40
N ARG A 12 55.70 27.05 22.38
CA ARG A 12 55.37 25.73 21.87
C ARG A 12 54.34 25.90 20.78
N THR A 13 54.84 25.85 19.56
CA THR A 13 54.11 25.56 18.33
C THR A 13 53.29 24.29 18.50
N GLY A 14 51.96 24.43 18.44
CA GLY A 14 51.02 23.32 18.31
C GLY A 14 50.27 23.44 17.00
N LEU A 15 50.91 23.03 15.90
CA LEU A 15 50.23 22.72 14.65
C LEU A 15 49.67 21.30 14.82
N GLY A 16 48.36 21.18 15.06
CA GLY A 16 47.64 19.92 15.20
C GLY A 16 46.39 19.98 14.34
N ALA A 17 46.37 19.19 13.27
CA ALA A 17 45.42 19.22 12.19
C ALA A 17 43.98 18.81 12.57
N LEU A 18 43.05 19.28 11.72
CA LEU A 18 41.81 18.63 11.27
C LEU A 18 40.89 17.96 12.31
N GLY A 19 39.70 18.53 12.43
CA GLY A 19 38.51 17.84 12.88
C GLY A 19 37.29 18.61 12.42
N LEU A 20 37.11 18.71 11.10
CA LEU A 20 35.88 19.23 10.49
C LEU A 20 34.75 18.26 10.93
N SER A 21 34.05 18.58 12.01
CA SER A 21 32.82 17.89 12.41
C SER A 21 31.76 18.17 11.35
N LEU A 22 31.85 17.41 10.26
CA LEU A 22 30.76 17.19 9.34
C LEU A 22 29.74 16.39 10.15
N THR A 23 28.85 17.10 10.84
CA THR A 23 27.63 16.52 11.34
C THR A 23 26.90 15.96 10.13
N LEU A 24 27.08 14.66 9.92
CA LEU A 24 26.22 13.82 9.11
C LEU A 24 24.83 13.98 9.71
N LEU A 25 24.07 14.98 9.26
CA LEU A 25 22.63 14.91 9.32
C LEU A 25 22.26 13.72 8.46
N SER A 26 22.21 12.55 9.06
CA SER A 26 21.35 11.47 8.61
C SER A 26 19.97 12.10 8.49
N GLY A 27 19.58 12.45 7.27
CA GLY A 27 18.22 12.86 6.96
C GLY A 27 17.31 11.67 7.13
N CYS A 28 17.01 11.31 8.38
CA CYS A 28 15.91 10.43 8.68
C CYS A 28 14.66 11.20 8.23
N PHE A 29 14.10 10.80 7.10
CA PHE A 29 12.80 11.28 6.69
C PHE A 29 11.79 10.81 7.74
N ASP A 30 11.13 11.76 8.38
CA ASP A 30 10.10 11.48 9.35
C ASP A 30 8.81 11.15 8.59
N THR A 31 8.58 9.86 8.36
CA THR A 31 7.42 9.36 7.61
C THR A 31 6.11 9.46 8.41
N ASP A 32 6.13 9.94 9.66
CA ASP A 32 4.94 9.95 10.54
C ASP A 32 4.26 11.32 10.67
N ARG A 33 4.78 12.34 9.97
CA ARG A 33 4.13 13.66 9.91
C ARG A 33 3.14 13.73 8.78
N GLY A 34 2.01 14.40 9.04
CA GLY A 34 0.97 14.64 8.04
C GLY A 34 -0.40 14.09 8.46
N PRO A 35 -1.46 14.44 7.72
CA PRO A 35 -2.77 13.83 7.91
C PRO A 35 -2.74 12.33 7.59
N SER A 36 -3.66 11.57 8.18
CA SER A 36 -3.92 10.20 7.72
C SER A 36 -4.36 10.21 6.25
N PRO A 37 -3.96 9.21 5.45
CA PRO A 37 -4.51 9.00 4.12
C PRO A 37 -6.03 8.92 4.15
N ARG A 38 -6.67 9.33 3.07
CA ARG A 38 -8.11 9.18 2.92
C ARG A 38 -8.44 7.71 2.61
N PRO A 39 -9.30 7.05 3.42
CA PRO A 39 -9.45 5.60 3.35
C PRO A 39 -10.34 5.09 2.21
N ARG A 40 -10.92 5.97 1.38
CA ARG A 40 -11.91 5.60 0.35
C ARG A 40 -11.65 6.26 -1.01
N GLU A 41 -10.41 6.65 -1.25
CA GLU A 41 -9.95 7.13 -2.55
C GLU A 41 -8.64 6.44 -2.91
N PHE A 42 -8.39 6.27 -4.20
CA PHE A 42 -7.06 5.88 -4.66
C PHE A 42 -6.15 7.10 -4.67
N TYR A 43 -4.95 6.93 -4.14
CA TYR A 43 -3.95 7.97 -4.05
C TYR A 43 -2.60 7.38 -4.48
N TYR A 44 -2.12 7.75 -5.67
CA TYR A 44 -0.99 7.10 -6.35
C TYR A 44 -1.02 5.55 -6.27
N PRO A 45 -2.02 4.89 -6.89
CA PRO A 45 -2.06 3.42 -6.92
C PRO A 45 -0.83 2.88 -7.66
N THR A 46 -0.11 1.95 -7.04
CA THR A 46 1.14 1.37 -7.58
C THR A 46 1.06 -0.10 -7.89
N GLY A 47 0.15 -0.83 -7.24
CA GLY A 47 -0.06 -2.24 -7.49
C GLY A 47 -1.49 -2.67 -7.17
N LEU A 48 -1.94 -3.73 -7.84
CA LEU A 48 -3.21 -4.37 -7.55
C LEU A 48 -3.04 -5.89 -7.60
N VAL A 49 -3.73 -6.59 -6.70
CA VAL A 49 -3.76 -8.04 -6.69
C VAL A 49 -5.11 -8.53 -6.19
N THR A 50 -5.57 -9.67 -6.67
CA THR A 50 -6.81 -10.27 -6.19
C THR A 50 -6.53 -11.21 -5.02
N SER A 51 -7.53 -11.42 -4.17
CA SER A 51 -7.53 -12.53 -3.24
C SER A 51 -7.34 -13.88 -3.97
N PRO A 52 -6.87 -14.94 -3.29
CA PRO A 52 -6.66 -16.26 -3.89
C PRO A 52 -7.87 -16.85 -4.65
N GLY A 53 -9.09 -16.66 -4.15
CA GLY A 53 -10.37 -17.01 -4.77
C GLY A 53 -10.92 -15.95 -5.73
N GLY A 54 -10.24 -14.80 -5.85
CA GLY A 54 -10.53 -13.78 -6.83
C GLY A 54 -11.77 -12.94 -6.54
N ARG A 55 -12.23 -12.87 -5.29
CA ARG A 55 -13.46 -12.16 -4.88
C ARG A 55 -13.20 -10.79 -4.27
N SER A 56 -11.99 -10.53 -3.79
CA SER A 56 -11.56 -9.23 -3.27
C SER A 56 -10.39 -8.69 -4.08
N LEU A 57 -10.30 -7.37 -4.21
CA LEU A 57 -9.19 -6.69 -4.88
C LEU A 57 -8.43 -5.86 -3.85
N PHE A 58 -7.13 -6.08 -3.73
CA PHE A 58 -6.25 -5.28 -2.88
C PHE A 58 -5.51 -4.29 -3.77
N VAL A 59 -5.52 -3.02 -3.37
CA VAL A 59 -4.84 -1.94 -4.09
C VAL A 59 -3.82 -1.30 -3.15
N ALA A 60 -2.56 -1.33 -3.54
CA ALA A 60 -1.49 -0.60 -2.88
C ALA A 60 -1.47 0.85 -3.42
N ASN A 61 -1.56 1.79 -2.50
CA ASN A 61 -1.54 3.23 -2.75
C ASN A 61 -0.28 3.81 -2.09
N SER A 62 0.46 4.59 -2.86
CA SER A 62 1.69 5.23 -2.42
C SER A 62 1.44 6.67 -1.95
N ASP A 63 2.41 7.22 -1.24
CA ASP A 63 2.43 8.63 -0.83
C ASP A 63 3.68 9.30 -1.42
N PHE A 64 3.75 9.34 -2.76
CA PHE A 64 4.95 9.80 -3.49
C PHE A 64 5.28 11.27 -3.30
N ASP A 65 4.29 12.09 -2.97
CA ASP A 65 4.44 13.53 -2.75
C ASP A 65 4.41 13.94 -1.28
N LEU A 66 4.37 12.97 -0.36
CA LEU A 66 4.46 13.19 1.09
C LEU A 66 3.35 14.12 1.62
N GLN A 67 2.17 14.08 1.00
CA GLN A 67 1.02 14.82 1.51
C GLN A 67 0.44 14.16 2.75
N TYR A 68 0.62 12.84 2.89
CA TYR A 68 0.13 12.06 4.01
C TYR A 68 1.29 11.57 4.88
N ARG A 69 0.94 10.82 5.93
CA ARG A 69 1.92 10.17 6.84
C ARG A 69 2.14 8.69 6.53
N ALA A 70 1.59 8.18 5.42
CA ALA A 70 1.58 6.75 5.12
C ALA A 70 1.08 6.49 3.68
N GLY A 71 1.53 5.38 3.10
CA GLY A 71 0.78 4.73 2.02
C GLY A 71 -0.39 3.92 2.59
N THR A 72 -1.21 3.34 1.71
CA THR A 72 -2.29 2.43 2.15
C THR A 72 -2.36 1.14 1.33
N VAL A 73 -2.91 0.10 1.93
CA VAL A 73 -3.49 -1.02 1.20
C VAL A 73 -4.99 -1.00 1.46
N GLN A 74 -5.77 -0.95 0.39
CA GLN A 74 -7.23 -0.93 0.44
C GLN A 74 -7.79 -2.25 -0.10
N ALA A 75 -8.73 -2.85 0.62
CA ALA A 75 -9.49 -4.01 0.17
C ALA A 75 -10.82 -3.55 -0.44
N ILE A 76 -11.03 -3.90 -1.71
CA ILE A 76 -12.17 -3.49 -2.54
C ILE A 76 -13.07 -4.69 -2.81
N ASP A 77 -14.38 -4.45 -2.79
CA ASP A 77 -15.42 -5.41 -3.16
C ASP A 77 -15.41 -5.70 -4.67
N LEU A 78 -14.59 -6.68 -5.08
CA LEU A 78 -14.36 -6.98 -6.50
C LEU A 78 -15.57 -7.66 -7.15
N GLU A 79 -16.33 -8.46 -6.42
CA GLU A 79 -17.56 -9.06 -6.95
C GLU A 79 -18.59 -7.99 -7.31
N ARG A 80 -18.81 -7.03 -6.41
CA ARG A 80 -19.68 -5.89 -6.66
C ARG A 80 -19.16 -5.01 -7.78
N LEU A 81 -17.86 -4.70 -7.79
CA LEU A 81 -17.23 -3.93 -8.86
C LEU A 81 -17.38 -4.61 -10.23
N ARG A 82 -17.20 -5.93 -10.33
CA ARG A 82 -17.45 -6.69 -11.57
C ARG A 82 -18.90 -6.60 -12.01
N GLY A 83 -19.85 -6.69 -11.08
CA GLY A 83 -21.27 -6.50 -11.38
C GLY A 83 -21.58 -5.11 -11.95
N LEU A 84 -20.95 -4.06 -11.41
CA LEU A 84 -21.05 -2.71 -11.94
C LEU A 84 -20.46 -2.61 -13.35
N VAL A 85 -19.21 -3.05 -13.53
CA VAL A 85 -18.51 -2.98 -14.82
C VAL A 85 -19.21 -3.80 -15.90
N ALA A 86 -19.77 -4.96 -15.56
CA ALA A 86 -20.54 -5.78 -16.50
C ALA A 86 -21.76 -5.04 -17.08
N ARG A 87 -22.36 -4.10 -16.33
CA ARG A 87 -23.48 -3.28 -16.82
C ARG A 87 -23.07 -2.23 -17.84
N LEU A 88 -21.79 -1.84 -17.86
CA LEU A 88 -21.24 -0.89 -18.84
C LEU A 88 -20.98 -1.55 -20.20
N GLN A 89 -20.80 -2.87 -20.22
CA GLN A 89 -20.55 -3.63 -21.43
C GLN A 89 -21.89 -4.08 -22.05
N PRO A 90 -22.16 -3.76 -23.34
CA PRO A 90 -23.29 -4.36 -24.02
C PRO A 90 -23.07 -5.87 -24.20
N PRO A 91 -24.14 -6.70 -24.19
CA PRO A 91 -24.01 -8.10 -24.55
C PRO A 91 -23.45 -8.21 -25.96
N ALA A 92 -22.44 -9.07 -26.17
CA ALA A 92 -21.91 -9.34 -27.50
C ALA A 92 -23.04 -9.87 -28.37
N ALA A 93 -23.30 -9.23 -29.51
CA ALA A 93 -24.36 -9.66 -30.43
C ALA A 93 -24.13 -11.10 -30.92
N ASP A 94 -22.86 -11.52 -31.06
CA ASP A 94 -22.50 -12.74 -31.80
C ASP A 94 -21.40 -13.59 -31.12
N GLY A 95 -21.13 -13.42 -29.82
CA GLY A 95 -20.09 -14.19 -29.10
C GLY A 95 -18.62 -13.84 -29.46
N GLY A 96 -18.39 -12.81 -30.27
CA GLY A 96 -17.07 -12.19 -30.45
C GLY A 96 -16.80 -11.06 -29.44
N PRO A 97 -15.59 -10.49 -29.38
CA PRO A 97 -15.34 -9.28 -28.60
C PRO A 97 -16.26 -8.18 -29.14
N GLY A 98 -17.23 -7.75 -28.32
CA GLY A 98 -18.21 -6.76 -28.73
C GLY A 98 -17.50 -5.49 -29.18
N THR A 99 -17.75 -5.04 -30.41
CA THR A 99 -17.44 -3.67 -30.85
C THR A 99 -18.37 -2.64 -30.19
N GLY A 100 -19.02 -3.05 -29.10
CA GLY A 100 -20.20 -2.43 -28.54
C GLY A 100 -19.83 -1.22 -27.70
N GLN A 101 -20.39 -0.09 -28.10
CA GLN A 101 -20.33 1.17 -27.39
C GLN A 101 -20.57 0.98 -25.88
N VAL A 102 -19.66 1.51 -25.07
CA VAL A 102 -19.76 1.47 -23.60
C VAL A 102 -21.00 2.28 -23.17
N ARG A 103 -21.80 1.72 -22.26
CA ARG A 103 -23.07 2.31 -21.80
C ARG A 103 -22.92 3.01 -20.46
N CYS A 104 -22.27 4.17 -20.45
CA CYS A 104 -22.03 4.95 -19.22
C CYS A 104 -23.34 5.29 -18.48
N GLU A 105 -24.41 5.56 -19.25
CA GLU A 105 -25.74 5.86 -18.72
C GLU A 105 -26.37 4.68 -17.95
N ALA A 106 -25.94 3.44 -18.22
CA ALA A 106 -26.41 2.27 -17.48
C ALA A 106 -26.03 2.29 -16.00
N LEU A 107 -25.00 3.08 -15.65
CA LEU A 107 -24.59 3.38 -14.27
C LEU A 107 -24.78 4.86 -13.92
N GLY A 108 -25.45 5.66 -14.75
CA GLY A 108 -25.57 7.11 -14.52
C GLY A 108 -24.24 7.85 -14.57
N LEU A 109 -23.22 7.28 -15.21
CA LEU A 109 -21.91 7.91 -15.38
C LEU A 109 -21.94 8.84 -16.59
N ALA A 110 -21.24 9.98 -16.49
CA ALA A 110 -21.00 10.83 -17.64
C ALA A 110 -20.09 10.13 -18.67
N THR A 111 -20.17 10.52 -19.93
CA THR A 111 -19.23 10.11 -20.97
C THR A 111 -18.03 11.05 -20.98
N ASN A 112 -16.82 10.51 -21.03
CA ASN A 112 -15.63 11.34 -21.24
C ASN A 112 -15.54 11.72 -22.71
N ASP A 113 -15.28 13.00 -22.99
CA ASP A 113 -15.02 13.44 -24.35
C ASP A 113 -13.54 13.24 -24.75
N ALA A 114 -13.21 13.61 -25.99
CA ALA A 114 -11.84 13.44 -26.49
C ALA A 114 -10.81 14.27 -25.70
N SER A 115 -11.19 15.45 -25.20
CA SER A 115 -10.31 16.29 -24.37
C SER A 115 -10.08 15.70 -22.99
N ASP A 116 -11.12 15.13 -22.38
CA ASP A 116 -11.06 14.52 -21.06
C ASP A 116 -10.24 13.21 -21.07
N SER A 117 -10.24 12.49 -22.19
CA SER A 117 -9.56 11.19 -22.32
C SER A 117 -8.04 11.21 -22.09
N ILE A 118 -7.41 12.40 -22.16
CA ILE A 118 -5.98 12.58 -21.86
C ILE A 118 -5.70 12.40 -20.37
N LEU A 119 -6.59 12.91 -19.51
CA LEU A 119 -6.45 12.85 -18.05
C LEU A 119 -7.26 11.72 -17.43
N TYR A 120 -8.37 11.35 -18.07
CA TYR A 120 -9.32 10.35 -17.63
C TYR A 120 -9.49 9.28 -18.71
N PRO A 121 -8.55 8.33 -18.80
CA PRO A 121 -8.62 7.31 -19.83
C PRO A 121 -9.90 6.48 -19.70
N GLY A 122 -10.52 6.17 -20.84
CA GLY A 122 -11.77 5.41 -20.92
C GLY A 122 -12.96 6.23 -21.40
N ALA A 123 -14.06 5.54 -21.71
CA ALA A 123 -15.27 6.15 -22.29
C ALA A 123 -16.19 6.82 -21.25
N CYS A 124 -16.10 6.42 -19.98
CA CYS A 124 -16.98 6.88 -18.91
C CYS A 124 -16.21 7.61 -17.82
N ALA A 125 -16.90 8.52 -17.13
CA ALA A 125 -16.46 9.10 -15.89
C ALA A 125 -16.14 7.99 -14.84
N PRO A 126 -15.24 8.26 -13.89
CA PRO A 126 -14.83 7.26 -12.90
C PRO A 126 -16.01 6.83 -12.01
N ILE A 127 -15.96 5.58 -11.57
CA ILE A 127 -16.86 5.08 -10.51
C ILE A 127 -16.36 5.62 -9.17
N ASP A 128 -17.24 6.31 -8.45
CA ASP A 128 -16.97 6.75 -7.08
C ASP A 128 -16.88 5.53 -6.14
N LEU A 129 -15.76 5.40 -5.43
CA LEU A 129 -15.53 4.29 -4.50
C LEU A 129 -16.29 4.45 -3.17
N ASP A 130 -16.61 5.68 -2.76
CA ASP A 130 -17.36 5.95 -1.53
C ASP A 130 -18.87 5.87 -1.77
N ALA A 131 -19.32 6.38 -2.91
CA ALA A 131 -20.73 6.41 -3.30
C ALA A 131 -20.97 5.84 -4.72
N PRO A 132 -20.71 4.54 -4.93
CA PRO A 132 -20.93 3.91 -6.24
C PRO A 132 -22.41 3.95 -6.68
N PRO A 133 -22.68 3.87 -8.00
CA PRO A 133 -24.03 4.08 -8.56
C PRO A 133 -25.12 3.08 -8.17
N ASP A 134 -24.79 1.97 -7.53
CA ASP A 134 -25.75 0.98 -7.03
C ASP A 134 -26.27 1.30 -5.62
N GLY A 135 -25.77 2.36 -4.97
CA GLY A 135 -26.31 2.87 -3.71
C GLY A 135 -26.08 1.96 -2.49
N GLN A 136 -25.26 0.92 -2.58
CA GLN A 136 -25.00 -0.01 -1.47
C GLN A 136 -23.83 0.43 -0.57
N GLY A 137 -23.51 1.73 -0.54
CA GLY A 137 -22.37 2.29 0.21
C GLY A 137 -21.03 2.03 -0.45
N THR A 138 -19.93 2.27 0.27
CA THR A 138 -18.58 2.23 -0.31
C THR A 138 -18.17 0.85 -0.85
N LEU A 139 -17.37 0.86 -1.93
CA LEU A 139 -16.66 -0.32 -2.45
C LEU A 139 -15.40 -0.65 -1.62
N VAL A 140 -14.87 0.31 -0.85
CA VAL A 140 -13.71 0.10 0.01
C VAL A 140 -14.16 -0.49 1.34
N ARG A 141 -13.81 -1.75 1.59
CA ARG A 141 -14.33 -2.53 2.71
C ARG A 141 -13.38 -2.55 3.90
N ASN A 142 -12.08 -2.34 3.65
CA ASN A 142 -11.06 -2.25 4.68
C ASN A 142 -9.85 -1.48 4.13
N SER A 143 -9.07 -0.84 5.02
CA SER A 143 -7.84 -0.13 4.69
C SER A 143 -6.84 -0.23 5.84
N VAL A 144 -5.58 -0.53 5.53
CA VAL A 144 -4.46 -0.43 6.48
C VAL A 144 -3.41 0.54 5.96
N ASN A 145 -2.68 1.16 6.88
CA ASN A 145 -1.60 2.10 6.55
C ASN A 145 -0.26 1.35 6.52
N ILE A 146 0.55 1.66 5.52
CA ILE A 146 1.90 1.15 5.31
C ILE A 146 2.88 2.32 5.25
N GLY A 147 4.19 2.04 5.18
CA GLY A 147 5.17 3.08 4.90
C GLY A 147 4.93 3.81 3.58
N ALA A 148 5.52 5.00 3.44
CA ALA A 148 5.43 5.76 2.20
C ALA A 148 6.18 5.06 1.06
N PHE A 149 5.80 5.36 -0.19
CA PHE A 149 6.50 4.88 -1.38
C PHE A 149 6.42 3.36 -1.64
N ALA A 150 5.25 2.75 -1.43
CA ALA A 150 4.98 1.39 -1.88
C ALA A 150 5.02 1.30 -3.41
N THR A 151 5.71 0.31 -3.96
CA THR A 151 5.98 0.25 -5.42
C THR A 151 5.23 -0.86 -6.15
N ASP A 152 4.74 -1.87 -5.42
CA ASP A 152 3.97 -2.99 -5.98
C ASP A 152 3.25 -3.74 -4.84
N ILE A 153 2.44 -4.74 -5.18
CA ILE A 153 1.83 -5.70 -4.26
C ILE A 153 1.76 -7.08 -4.91
N GLN A 154 2.19 -8.10 -4.17
CA GLN A 154 2.14 -9.50 -4.61
C GLN A 154 1.37 -10.34 -3.59
N VAL A 155 0.61 -11.33 -4.07
CA VAL A 155 -0.07 -12.30 -3.19
C VAL A 155 0.72 -13.59 -3.16
N MET A 156 1.01 -14.07 -1.95
CA MET A 156 1.62 -15.36 -1.69
C MET A 156 0.60 -16.23 -0.96
N ARG A 157 0.19 -17.34 -1.57
CA ARG A 157 -0.61 -18.35 -0.88
C ARG A 157 0.31 -19.20 -0.03
N GLN A 158 -0.05 -19.43 1.23
CA GLN A 158 0.68 -20.37 2.06
C GLN A 158 0.35 -21.80 1.60
N PRO A 159 1.34 -22.67 1.36
CA PRO A 159 1.04 -24.05 0.99
C PRO A 159 0.35 -24.77 2.14
N ASP A 160 -0.67 -25.56 1.82
CA ASP A 160 -1.42 -26.40 2.78
C ASP A 160 -0.51 -27.44 3.49
N THR A 161 0.69 -27.66 2.96
CA THR A 161 1.70 -28.59 3.50
C THR A 161 2.94 -27.82 3.91
N ALA A 162 3.49 -28.13 5.09
CA ALA A 162 4.77 -27.61 5.54
C ALA A 162 5.86 -27.96 4.52
N PHE A 163 6.81 -27.05 4.31
CA PHE A 163 8.00 -27.38 3.52
C PHE A 163 8.76 -28.54 4.19
N PRO A 164 9.30 -29.51 3.42
CA PRO A 164 10.08 -30.59 3.99
C PRO A 164 11.28 -30.05 4.76
N GLY A 165 11.29 -30.22 6.09
CA GLY A 165 12.40 -29.80 6.97
C GLY A 165 12.14 -28.57 7.84
N GLU A 166 10.99 -27.91 7.74
CA GLU A 166 10.61 -26.86 8.71
C GLU A 166 10.00 -27.48 9.98
N GLN A 167 10.60 -27.16 11.14
CA GLN A 167 9.99 -27.39 12.46
C GLN A 167 9.10 -26.18 12.79
N GLY A 168 7.91 -26.18 12.20
CA GLY A 168 6.85 -25.20 12.41
C GLY A 168 5.56 -25.79 11.86
N GLU A 169 4.43 -25.48 12.48
CA GLU A 169 3.13 -25.92 11.97
C GLU A 169 3.05 -25.53 10.49
N ALA A 170 2.75 -26.50 9.61
CA ALA A 170 2.23 -26.18 8.28
C ALA A 170 1.19 -25.07 8.47
N GLY A 171 1.07 -24.14 7.53
CA GLY A 171 -0.01 -23.14 7.53
C GLY A 171 -1.36 -23.79 7.30
N GLY A 172 -1.71 -24.76 8.15
CA GLY A 172 -2.97 -25.42 8.20
C GLY A 172 -4.06 -24.38 8.44
N PRO A 173 -5.31 -24.78 8.17
CA PRO A 173 -6.41 -23.87 8.33
C PRO A 173 -6.41 -23.23 9.72
N ASN A 174 -6.77 -21.95 9.76
CA ASN A 174 -7.15 -21.23 10.97
C ASN A 174 -8.12 -22.05 11.82
N ALA A 175 -8.29 -21.67 13.08
CA ALA A 175 -9.24 -22.33 13.98
C ALA A 175 -10.69 -22.37 13.45
N ASP A 176 -11.04 -21.51 12.49
CA ASP A 176 -12.32 -21.46 11.79
C ASP A 176 -12.37 -22.23 10.45
N GLY A 177 -11.28 -22.90 10.07
CA GLY A 177 -11.18 -23.65 8.82
C GLY A 177 -10.65 -22.87 7.62
N SER A 178 -10.38 -21.55 7.74
CA SER A 178 -9.87 -20.73 6.62
C SER A 178 -8.37 -20.92 6.39
N THR A 179 -7.92 -21.02 5.13
CA THR A 179 -6.50 -20.96 4.79
C THR A 179 -6.02 -19.50 4.78
N ARG A 180 -4.71 -19.26 4.94
CA ARG A 180 -4.12 -17.90 4.93
C ARG A 180 -3.36 -17.63 3.63
N ALA A 181 -3.44 -16.39 3.18
CA ALA A 181 -2.54 -15.84 2.19
C ALA A 181 -1.91 -14.57 2.74
N ARG A 182 -0.86 -14.10 2.06
CA ARG A 182 -0.08 -12.95 2.47
C ARG A 182 0.12 -12.00 1.31
N LEU A 183 -0.14 -10.73 1.55
CA LEU A 183 0.25 -9.65 0.67
C LEU A 183 1.69 -9.26 1.01
N LEU A 184 2.52 -9.08 -0.01
CA LEU A 184 3.92 -8.66 0.10
C LEU A 184 4.10 -7.34 -0.63
N LEU A 185 4.64 -6.35 0.06
CA LEU A 185 4.76 -4.98 -0.44
C LEU A 185 6.20 -4.46 -0.28
N PRO A 186 6.91 -4.20 -1.38
CA PRO A 186 8.16 -3.44 -1.33
C PRO A 186 7.85 -1.96 -1.05
N VAL A 187 8.37 -1.45 0.08
CA VAL A 187 8.17 -0.08 0.53
C VAL A 187 9.50 0.65 0.66
N ARG A 188 9.61 1.82 0.02
CA ARG A 188 10.88 2.57 -0.05
C ARG A 188 11.07 3.62 1.05
N GLY A 189 9.99 4.18 1.59
CA GLY A 189 10.08 5.23 2.62
C GLY A 189 10.73 4.72 3.91
N ASP A 190 10.53 3.44 4.15
CA ASP A 190 11.04 2.68 5.27
C ASP A 190 11.57 1.35 4.70
N PRO A 191 12.81 1.33 4.16
CA PRO A 191 13.29 0.36 3.16
C PRO A 191 13.07 -1.07 3.64
N SER A 192 11.95 -1.65 3.25
CA SER A 192 11.46 -2.89 3.85
C SER A 192 10.54 -3.64 2.91
N LEU A 193 10.41 -4.93 3.17
CA LEU A 193 9.29 -5.72 2.71
C LEU A 193 8.25 -5.73 3.84
N THR A 194 7.12 -5.07 3.61
CA THR A 194 5.96 -5.12 4.51
C THR A 194 5.06 -6.27 4.09
N TRP A 195 4.48 -6.99 5.05
CA TRP A 195 3.47 -8.00 4.76
C TRP A 195 2.18 -7.82 5.52
N ILE A 196 1.09 -8.30 4.92
CA ILE A 196 -0.26 -8.26 5.49
C ILE A 196 -0.89 -9.64 5.29
N ASP A 197 -1.31 -10.27 6.37
CA ASP A 197 -2.04 -11.52 6.32
C ASP A 197 -3.50 -11.25 5.92
N ILE A 198 -4.00 -12.07 5.01
CA ILE A 198 -5.37 -12.06 4.49
C ILE A 198 -5.92 -13.50 4.50
N ASP A 199 -7.24 -13.67 4.42
CA ASP A 199 -7.80 -15.01 4.26
C ASP A 199 -7.70 -15.46 2.79
N ASP A 200 -7.51 -16.75 2.59
CA ASP A 200 -7.69 -17.41 1.29
C ASP A 200 -9.16 -17.80 1.14
N ASP A 201 -9.83 -17.11 0.21
CA ASP A 201 -11.26 -17.22 -0.09
C ASP A 201 -11.57 -18.22 -1.22
N THR A 202 -10.64 -19.11 -1.59
CA THR A 202 -10.82 -20.10 -2.68
C THR A 202 -12.01 -21.03 -2.46
N GLY A 203 -12.31 -21.39 -1.19
CA GLY A 203 -13.41 -22.29 -0.82
C GLY A 203 -14.50 -21.64 0.04
N GLY A 204 -14.43 -20.32 0.25
CA GLY A 204 -15.20 -19.63 1.29
C GLY A 204 -16.01 -18.44 0.79
N ASN A 205 -16.51 -17.67 1.75
CA ASN A 205 -17.14 -16.38 1.50
C ASN A 205 -16.07 -15.33 1.17
N GLN A 206 -16.47 -14.30 0.43
CA GLN A 206 -15.66 -13.11 0.23
C GLN A 206 -15.24 -12.51 1.58
N THR A 207 -13.96 -12.18 1.71
CA THR A 207 -13.38 -11.56 2.91
C THR A 207 -12.64 -10.28 2.55
N PHE A 208 -12.53 -9.38 3.51
CA PHE A 208 -11.77 -8.13 3.42
C PHE A 208 -10.79 -8.01 4.59
N GLN A 209 -10.52 -9.12 5.28
CA GLN A 209 -9.62 -9.18 6.41
C GLN A 209 -8.22 -8.78 5.98
N MET A 210 -7.59 -7.91 6.76
CA MET A 210 -6.19 -7.53 6.61
C MET A 210 -5.60 -7.43 8.02
N ALA A 211 -4.54 -8.17 8.27
CA ALA A 211 -3.86 -8.22 9.55
C ALA A 211 -2.35 -8.03 9.37
N CYS A 212 -1.82 -6.98 9.98
CA CYS A 212 -0.40 -6.65 10.02
C CYS A 212 0.00 -6.05 11.38
N GLY A 213 -0.65 -6.53 12.46
CA GLY A 213 -0.43 -6.02 13.81
C GLY A 213 -0.92 -4.58 14.02
N GLN A 214 -1.75 -4.06 13.13
CA GLN A 214 -2.18 -2.68 13.17
C GLN A 214 -2.97 -2.35 14.44
N GLY A 215 -2.48 -1.37 15.19
CA GLY A 215 -3.14 -0.84 16.37
C GLY A 215 -4.22 0.20 16.03
N THR A 216 -4.51 1.09 16.98
CA THR A 216 -5.51 2.16 16.80
C THR A 216 -5.13 3.20 15.72
N SER A 217 -3.86 3.27 15.33
CA SER A 217 -3.39 4.12 14.23
C SER A 217 -3.74 3.58 12.84
N GLY A 218 -4.14 2.30 12.74
CA GLY A 218 -4.35 1.60 11.49
C GLY A 218 -3.06 1.28 10.72
N ARG A 219 -1.88 1.62 11.25
CA ARG A 219 -0.57 1.36 10.62
C ARG A 219 -0.05 -0.02 10.99
N CYS A 220 0.46 -0.75 10.00
CA CYS A 220 1.16 -2.01 10.22
C CYS A 220 2.35 -1.81 11.17
N ASP A 221 2.52 -2.74 12.10
CA ASP A 221 3.58 -2.65 13.10
C ASP A 221 4.94 -3.11 12.54
N ASP A 222 5.99 -2.93 13.36
CA ASP A 222 7.36 -3.31 12.97
C ASP A 222 7.56 -4.83 12.89
N ALA A 223 6.70 -5.63 13.54
CA ALA A 223 6.78 -7.09 13.46
C ALA A 223 6.30 -7.63 12.11
N HIS A 224 5.66 -6.80 11.28
CA HIS A 224 5.18 -7.15 9.93
C HIS A 224 6.03 -6.56 8.81
N ARG A 225 7.31 -6.27 9.12
CA ARG A 225 8.26 -5.62 8.22
C ARG A 225 9.64 -6.27 8.36
N THR A 226 10.37 -6.42 7.26
CA THR A 226 11.74 -6.99 7.25
C THR A 226 12.65 -6.24 6.29
N GLY A 227 13.96 -6.34 6.49
CA GLY A 227 14.99 -5.59 5.75
C GLY A 227 15.32 -4.21 6.31
N VAL A 228 14.93 -3.95 7.57
CA VAL A 228 15.18 -2.69 8.29
C VAL A 228 16.48 -2.72 9.13
N ASP A 229 17.36 -3.69 8.88
CA ASP A 229 18.62 -3.94 9.61
C ASP A 229 19.85 -3.17 9.08
#